data_AF-A0A925BSI2-F1
#
_entry.id   AF-A0A925BSI2-F1
#
_cell.length_a   1.000
_cell.length_b   1.000
_cell.length_c   1.000
_cell.angle_alpha   90.00
_cell.angle_beta   90.00
_cell.angle_gamma   90.00
#
_symmetry.space_group_name_H-M   'P 1'
#
loop_
_entity.id
_entity.type
_entity.pdbx_description
1 polymer ?
#
loop_
_entity_poly.entity_id
_entity_poly.type
_entity_poly.pdbx_seq_one_letter_code
_entity_poly.pdbx_strand_id
1 'polypeptide(L)'
;MPGTPRGPIELKAFAGVIQDDTDAKKVGEWTNSQFSRHYIGNGYAHDGNKDKGQKTLTFSPSVPKAGVYEVRLAYNAGDSRATNVPIEILDLDGEHDLKINQRTPPPIDHRFVSLGKFRFDESGQWYVLISNEGTDGHVIVDALQLLPAESREPKAESRQPKPVATKPAPVKSADLKDLEKQLKELNDRTPYRPMAMSLEEAKQIEETQIRIRGNVHSKGDKVPRGFLQVASYDSPALPPPKESGRRELAAWMTSSTNPLTARVLANRVWHHLFGVGLVRTVDNFGSTGETPSHPELLDHLAKRLMSDGWSVKSLVREIVLSRTYGLASSDLKSQISNLKSQITVDPENRLLWRQNRRRHSAEAIRDAMLLTSDSLDRTMFGRTLRNPKQDGPNANIGEMTYVFDESRRSVYTPILRNRLLELFEAFDFADPNLSIGRRNITTVPTQALYLMNSPFVMDQSRDAARELLSQSDLTDEQRVIAAYRTTVGREPTLRERSLALRVISPSAENTTPSPIAWERLFQALFASVDFRYLE
;
A
#
# COMPACT_ATOMS: atom_id res chain seq x y z
N MET A 1 -3.43 -15.53 18.30
CA MET A 1 -4.54 -15.43 19.27
C MET A 1 -5.81 -15.93 18.57
N PRO A 2 -6.42 -17.03 19.04
CA PRO A 2 -7.55 -17.68 18.37
C PRO A 2 -8.80 -16.79 18.52
N GLY A 3 -9.43 -16.46 17.39
CA GLY A 3 -10.61 -15.58 17.34
C GLY A 3 -11.89 -16.36 17.64
N THR A 4 -12.45 -16.07 18.80
CA THR A 4 -13.73 -16.52 19.34
C THR A 4 -14.90 -16.07 18.42
N PRO A 5 -15.97 -16.86 18.25
CA PRO A 5 -17.05 -16.60 17.29
C PRO A 5 -17.75 -15.25 17.51
N ARG A 6 -17.95 -14.47 16.42
CA ARG A 6 -18.71 -13.21 16.39
C ARG A 6 -20.20 -13.43 16.07
N GLY A 7 -20.84 -14.29 16.86
CA GLY A 7 -22.29 -14.55 16.83
C GLY A 7 -22.75 -15.06 18.20
N PRO A 8 -24.05 -15.32 18.42
CA PRO A 8 -24.51 -15.94 19.67
C PRO A 8 -23.75 -17.25 19.91
N ILE A 9 -23.29 -17.46 21.14
CA ILE A 9 -22.59 -18.69 21.54
C ILE A 9 -23.47 -19.43 22.54
N GLU A 10 -23.71 -20.71 22.30
CA GLU A 10 -24.45 -21.55 23.24
C GLU A 10 -23.66 -21.75 24.54
N LEU A 11 -24.37 -21.82 25.68
CA LEU A 11 -23.78 -21.98 27.01
C LEU A 11 -22.80 -23.17 27.08
N LYS A 12 -23.10 -24.28 26.39
CA LYS A 12 -22.28 -25.51 26.38
C LYS A 12 -20.88 -25.34 25.80
N ALA A 13 -20.62 -24.23 25.09
CA ALA A 13 -19.30 -23.94 24.54
C ALA A 13 -18.31 -23.41 25.59
N PHE A 14 -18.78 -23.05 26.78
CA PHE A 14 -17.97 -22.47 27.84
C PHE A 14 -17.60 -23.51 28.90
N ALA A 15 -16.33 -23.50 29.31
CA ALA A 15 -15.86 -24.31 30.44
C ALA A 15 -16.40 -23.74 31.77
N GLY A 16 -16.46 -24.59 32.79
CA GLY A 16 -16.94 -24.21 34.12
C GLY A 16 -18.46 -24.15 34.21
N VAL A 17 -18.97 -23.48 35.25
CA VAL A 17 -20.41 -23.26 35.44
C VAL A 17 -20.78 -21.97 34.74
N ILE A 18 -21.82 -21.98 33.92
CA ILE A 18 -22.32 -20.78 33.24
C ILE A 18 -23.84 -20.68 33.41
N GLN A 19 -24.32 -19.49 33.73
CA GLN A 19 -25.74 -19.18 33.90
C GLN A 19 -26.09 -17.97 33.02
N ASP A 20 -27.13 -18.11 32.20
CA ASP A 20 -27.65 -17.06 31.32
C ASP A 20 -28.51 -16.05 32.10
N ASP A 21 -28.69 -14.83 31.58
CA ASP A 21 -29.55 -13.83 32.22
C ASP A 21 -31.00 -14.32 32.36
N THR A 22 -31.46 -15.22 31.49
CA THR A 22 -32.81 -15.81 31.57
C THR A 22 -33.01 -16.69 32.80
N ASP A 23 -31.95 -17.25 33.35
CA ASP A 23 -31.97 -18.11 34.55
C ASP A 23 -31.71 -17.31 35.85
N ALA A 24 -31.47 -16.00 35.76
CA ALA A 24 -31.20 -15.15 36.90
C ALA A 24 -32.49 -14.58 37.55
N LYS A 25 -32.44 -14.33 38.86
CA LYS A 25 -33.56 -13.69 39.57
C LYS A 25 -33.57 -12.20 39.28
N LYS A 26 -34.64 -11.69 38.68
CA LYS A 26 -34.81 -10.29 38.29
C LYS A 26 -35.78 -9.56 39.22
N VAL A 27 -35.41 -8.36 39.66
CA VAL A 27 -36.27 -7.41 40.36
C VAL A 27 -36.38 -6.16 39.48
N GLY A 28 -37.61 -5.67 39.29
CA GLY A 28 -37.92 -4.60 38.35
C GLY A 28 -38.03 -5.06 36.89
N GLU A 29 -38.50 -4.16 36.02
CA GLU A 29 -38.71 -4.45 34.60
C GLU A 29 -37.39 -4.41 33.82
N TRP A 30 -36.94 -5.58 33.35
CA TRP A 30 -35.78 -5.75 32.47
C TRP A 30 -36.23 -6.09 31.05
N THR A 31 -35.65 -5.42 30.06
CA THR A 31 -35.95 -5.69 28.66
C THR A 31 -34.91 -6.64 28.08
N ASN A 32 -35.35 -7.74 27.46
CA ASN A 32 -34.48 -8.63 26.70
C ASN A 32 -34.23 -8.07 25.29
N SER A 33 -33.00 -8.11 24.81
CA SER A 33 -32.61 -7.61 23.49
C SER A 33 -31.66 -8.58 22.78
N GLN A 34 -31.76 -8.61 21.45
CA GLN A 34 -30.83 -9.31 20.56
C GLN A 34 -30.16 -8.35 19.58
N PHE A 35 -30.24 -7.04 19.85
CA PHE A 35 -29.76 -5.99 18.93
C PHE A 35 -28.25 -6.08 18.72
N SER A 36 -27.46 -6.17 19.80
CA SER A 36 -26.06 -6.60 19.69
C SER A 36 -26.02 -8.09 19.43
N ARG A 37 -25.25 -8.54 18.43
CA ARG A 37 -25.10 -9.97 18.10
C ARG A 37 -24.04 -10.70 18.97
N HIS A 38 -23.50 -10.02 19.99
CA HIS A 38 -22.43 -10.52 20.85
C HIS A 38 -22.96 -10.92 22.24
N TYR A 39 -24.01 -11.74 22.28
CA TYR A 39 -24.55 -12.31 23.53
C TYR A 39 -24.27 -13.80 23.65
N ILE A 40 -24.50 -14.34 24.85
CA ILE A 40 -24.48 -15.75 25.17
C ILE A 40 -25.94 -16.22 25.24
N GLY A 41 -26.20 -17.47 24.84
CA GLY A 41 -27.56 -17.99 24.88
C GLY A 41 -28.50 -17.26 23.91
N ASN A 42 -29.62 -16.74 24.43
CA ASN A 42 -30.76 -16.29 23.63
C ASN A 42 -30.92 -14.76 23.55
N GLY A 43 -30.10 -13.98 24.24
CA GLY A 43 -30.21 -12.53 24.27
C GLY A 43 -29.41 -11.95 25.43
N TYR A 44 -29.69 -10.70 25.78
CA TYR A 44 -29.17 -10.07 26.98
C TYR A 44 -30.22 -9.14 27.57
N ALA A 45 -30.21 -9.00 28.89
CA ALA A 45 -31.07 -8.08 29.62
C ALA A 45 -30.49 -6.67 29.67
N HIS A 46 -31.35 -5.65 29.59
CA HIS A 46 -31.00 -4.28 29.90
C HIS A 46 -32.06 -3.56 30.73
N ASP A 47 -31.62 -2.61 31.56
CA ASP A 47 -32.48 -1.84 32.46
C ASP A 47 -33.32 -0.77 31.76
N GLY A 48 -33.02 -0.51 30.48
CA GLY A 48 -33.68 0.52 29.68
C GLY A 48 -33.30 1.95 30.08
N ASN A 49 -32.27 2.10 30.91
CA ASN A 49 -31.83 3.38 31.51
C ASN A 49 -32.96 4.12 32.25
N LYS A 50 -33.82 3.38 32.96
CA LYS A 50 -34.95 3.89 33.75
C LYS A 50 -34.94 3.30 35.16
N ASP A 51 -35.65 3.94 36.08
CA ASP A 51 -35.90 3.47 37.45
C ASP A 51 -34.59 3.09 38.18
N LYS A 52 -33.62 4.03 38.19
CA LYS A 52 -32.31 3.83 38.82
C LYS A 52 -32.46 3.56 40.31
N GLY A 53 -31.81 2.51 40.80
CA GLY A 53 -31.90 2.05 42.18
C GLY A 53 -33.09 1.11 42.45
N GLN A 54 -33.90 0.79 41.45
CA GLN A 54 -35.08 -0.09 41.61
C GLN A 54 -34.94 -1.43 40.89
N LYS A 55 -33.83 -1.67 40.18
CA LYS A 55 -33.65 -2.89 39.38
C LYS A 55 -32.39 -3.63 39.80
N THR A 56 -32.57 -4.92 40.07
CA THR A 56 -31.46 -5.84 40.33
C THR A 56 -31.61 -7.12 39.52
N LEU A 57 -30.48 -7.74 39.21
CA LEU A 57 -30.40 -9.05 38.59
C LEU A 57 -29.37 -9.88 39.35
N THR A 58 -29.82 -11.01 39.90
CA THR A 58 -29.04 -11.83 40.83
C THR A 58 -28.80 -13.22 40.25
N PHE A 59 -27.53 -13.59 40.13
CA PHE A 59 -27.08 -14.92 39.78
C PHE A 59 -26.70 -15.72 41.03
N SER A 60 -27.10 -16.99 41.07
CA SER A 60 -26.75 -17.93 42.14
C SER A 60 -26.63 -19.37 41.60
N PRO A 61 -25.72 -19.62 40.64
CA PRO A 61 -25.61 -20.96 40.06
C PRO A 61 -25.06 -21.98 41.07
N SER A 62 -25.34 -23.27 40.91
CA SER A 62 -24.75 -24.29 41.80
C SER A 62 -23.30 -24.62 41.39
N VAL A 63 -22.36 -24.59 42.33
CA VAL A 63 -20.98 -25.05 42.07
C VAL A 63 -20.85 -26.56 42.30
N PRO A 64 -20.10 -27.29 41.43
CA PRO A 64 -19.99 -28.74 41.53
C PRO A 64 -19.06 -29.22 42.64
N LYS A 65 -18.21 -28.35 43.18
CA LYS A 65 -17.28 -28.66 44.27
C LYS A 65 -16.94 -27.39 45.06
N ALA A 66 -16.78 -27.49 46.37
CA ALA A 66 -16.25 -26.37 47.16
C ALA A 66 -14.82 -25.99 46.70
N GLY A 67 -14.55 -24.69 46.54
CA GLY A 67 -13.26 -24.21 46.07
C GLY A 67 -13.21 -22.73 45.70
N VAL A 68 -12.06 -22.28 45.19
CA VAL A 68 -11.87 -20.92 44.66
C VAL A 68 -12.22 -20.90 43.18
N TYR A 69 -13.09 -19.98 42.79
CA TYR A 69 -13.54 -19.79 41.43
C TYR A 69 -13.23 -18.37 40.95
N GLU A 70 -12.77 -18.24 39.70
CA GLU A 70 -12.77 -16.96 39.00
C GLU A 70 -14.20 -16.66 38.53
N VAL A 71 -14.76 -15.55 39.01
CA VAL A 71 -16.09 -15.08 38.63
C VAL A 71 -15.96 -14.12 37.46
N ARG A 72 -16.69 -14.39 36.38
CA ARG A 72 -16.68 -13.59 35.15
C ARG A 72 -18.10 -13.19 34.76
N LEU A 73 -18.28 -11.90 34.44
CA LEU A 73 -19.55 -11.36 33.96
C LEU A 73 -19.47 -11.06 32.47
N ALA A 74 -20.46 -11.51 31.71
CA ALA A 74 -20.63 -11.16 30.31
C ALA A 74 -21.54 -9.94 30.14
N TYR A 75 -21.15 -9.02 29.24
CA TYR A 75 -21.97 -7.87 28.84
C TYR A 75 -21.59 -7.35 27.45
N ASN A 76 -22.51 -6.58 26.86
CA ASN A 76 -22.31 -5.91 25.58
C ASN A 76 -21.91 -4.44 25.76
N ALA A 77 -20.68 -4.10 25.39
CA ALA A 77 -20.17 -2.74 25.54
C ALA A 77 -20.80 -1.72 24.55
N GLY A 78 -20.73 -0.43 24.91
CA GLY A 78 -20.90 0.68 23.97
C GLY A 78 -21.19 2.02 24.65
N ASP A 79 -21.29 3.09 23.86
CA ASP A 79 -21.22 4.47 24.37
C ASP A 79 -22.39 4.88 25.28
N SER A 80 -23.56 4.27 25.10
CA SER A 80 -24.75 4.53 25.92
C SER A 80 -24.78 3.79 27.27
N ARG A 81 -23.75 2.99 27.58
CA ARG A 81 -23.72 2.09 28.74
C ARG A 81 -23.23 2.84 29.97
N ALA A 82 -23.54 2.32 31.15
CA ALA A 82 -23.05 2.87 32.40
C ALA A 82 -21.54 2.64 32.57
N THR A 83 -20.84 3.62 33.12
CA THR A 83 -19.40 3.56 33.45
C THR A 83 -19.14 3.00 34.85
N ASN A 84 -20.19 2.87 35.66
CA ASN A 84 -20.11 2.64 37.10
C ASN A 84 -21.14 1.61 37.60
N VAL A 85 -21.38 0.53 36.84
CA VAL A 85 -22.37 -0.50 37.21
C VAL A 85 -21.95 -1.17 38.53
N PRO A 86 -22.75 -1.05 39.61
CA PRO A 86 -22.48 -1.70 40.89
C PRO A 86 -22.74 -3.21 40.82
N ILE A 87 -21.81 -3.98 41.37
CA ILE A 87 -21.89 -5.43 41.51
C ILE A 87 -21.54 -5.80 42.95
N GLU A 88 -22.38 -6.58 43.58
CA GLU A 88 -22.19 -7.12 44.92
C GLU A 88 -22.01 -8.64 44.81
N ILE A 89 -20.95 -9.16 45.43
CA ILE A 89 -20.67 -10.60 45.48
C ILE A 89 -20.65 -11.02 46.93
N LEU A 90 -21.53 -11.95 47.31
CA LEU A 90 -21.43 -12.66 48.58
C LEU A 90 -20.68 -13.97 48.33
N ASP A 91 -19.59 -14.22 49.06
CA ASP A 91 -18.87 -15.49 49.05
C ASP A 91 -18.63 -16.01 50.48
N LEU A 92 -17.84 -17.09 50.65
CA LEU A 92 -17.55 -17.63 51.99
C LEU A 92 -16.73 -16.68 52.88
N ASP A 93 -16.07 -15.69 52.30
CA ASP A 93 -15.18 -14.76 52.99
C ASP A 93 -15.87 -13.42 53.31
N GLY A 94 -17.05 -13.16 52.72
CA GLY A 94 -17.92 -12.03 53.04
C GLY A 94 -18.58 -11.38 51.82
N GLU A 95 -19.09 -10.16 52.00
CA GLU A 95 -19.63 -9.32 50.93
C GLU A 95 -18.52 -8.49 50.26
N HIS A 96 -18.56 -8.39 48.93
CA HIS A 96 -17.59 -7.66 48.12
C HIS A 96 -18.30 -6.73 47.14
N ASP A 97 -18.03 -5.43 47.26
CA ASP A 97 -18.58 -4.40 46.37
C ASP A 97 -17.59 -4.04 45.26
N LEU A 98 -18.08 -4.11 44.02
CA LEU A 98 -17.33 -3.82 42.80
C LEU A 98 -18.10 -2.83 41.92
N LYS A 99 -17.36 -2.13 41.06
CA LYS A 99 -17.95 -1.31 39.98
C LYS A 99 -17.27 -1.63 38.68
N ILE A 100 -18.04 -1.79 37.61
CA ILE A 100 -17.51 -2.04 36.26
C ILE A 100 -17.96 -0.97 35.26
N ASN A 101 -17.07 -0.69 34.31
CA ASN A 101 -17.35 0.19 33.19
C ASN A 101 -17.79 -0.62 31.97
N GLN A 102 -19.06 -0.48 31.59
CA GLN A 102 -19.63 -1.18 30.44
C GLN A 102 -19.50 -0.40 29.11
N ARG A 103 -18.84 0.76 29.09
CA ARG A 103 -18.46 1.43 27.83
C ARG A 103 -17.24 0.79 27.20
N THR A 104 -16.38 0.17 28.01
CA THR A 104 -15.19 -0.53 27.49
C THR A 104 -15.52 -1.97 27.12
N PRO A 105 -15.04 -2.47 25.96
CA PRO A 105 -15.19 -3.88 25.62
C PRO A 105 -14.59 -4.80 26.70
N PRO A 106 -15.28 -5.88 27.09
CA PRO A 106 -14.74 -6.83 28.05
C PRO A 106 -13.39 -7.42 27.56
N PRO A 107 -12.37 -7.56 28.42
CA PRO A 107 -11.02 -7.94 27.99
C PRO A 107 -10.88 -9.42 27.60
N ILE A 108 -11.76 -10.30 28.09
CA ILE A 108 -11.69 -11.75 27.85
C ILE A 108 -12.63 -12.07 26.69
N ASP A 109 -12.05 -12.43 25.54
CA ASP A 109 -12.77 -12.80 24.31
C ASP A 109 -13.79 -11.75 23.82
N HIS A 110 -13.64 -10.49 24.23
CA HIS A 110 -14.63 -9.42 24.01
C HIS A 110 -16.02 -9.69 24.60
N ARG A 111 -16.12 -10.61 25.57
CA ARG A 111 -17.39 -11.02 26.19
C ARG A 111 -17.37 -10.90 27.70
N PHE A 112 -16.30 -11.39 28.34
CA PHE A 112 -16.23 -11.47 29.79
C PHE A 112 -15.30 -10.43 30.39
N VAL A 113 -15.71 -9.90 31.54
CA VAL A 113 -14.82 -9.22 32.50
C VAL A 113 -14.67 -10.13 33.71
N SER A 114 -13.43 -10.29 34.20
CA SER A 114 -13.20 -10.94 35.50
C SER A 114 -13.58 -9.99 36.62
N LEU A 115 -14.46 -10.44 37.52
CA LEU A 115 -14.83 -9.74 38.74
C LEU A 115 -13.86 -10.04 39.89
N GLY A 116 -13.14 -11.16 39.81
CA GLY A 116 -12.18 -11.56 40.83
C GLY A 116 -12.19 -13.07 41.06
N LYS A 117 -11.48 -13.51 42.10
CA LYS A 117 -11.47 -14.89 42.57
C LYS A 117 -12.10 -14.94 43.95
N PHE A 118 -13.11 -15.80 44.10
CA PHE A 118 -13.96 -15.88 45.28
C PHE A 118 -14.12 -17.33 45.70
N ARG A 119 -14.38 -17.56 46.98
CA ARG A 119 -14.46 -18.91 47.56
C ARG A 119 -15.91 -19.31 47.75
N PHE A 120 -16.33 -20.39 47.11
CA PHE A 120 -17.70 -20.90 47.18
C PHE A 120 -17.73 -22.32 47.72
N ASP A 121 -18.82 -22.67 48.38
CA ASP A 121 -19.15 -24.04 48.79
C ASP A 121 -20.38 -24.58 48.05
N GLU A 122 -20.67 -25.86 48.28
CA GLU A 122 -21.81 -26.57 47.69
C GLU A 122 -23.15 -26.19 48.34
N SER A 123 -23.16 -25.33 49.37
CA SER A 123 -24.38 -24.97 50.12
C SER A 123 -25.31 -24.05 49.33
N GLY A 124 -24.77 -23.30 48.36
CA GLY A 124 -25.52 -22.34 47.55
C GLY A 124 -25.88 -21.03 48.27
N GLN A 125 -25.32 -20.76 49.45
CA GLN A 125 -25.53 -19.52 50.20
C GLN A 125 -24.61 -18.39 49.73
N TRP A 126 -24.65 -18.08 48.43
CA TRP A 126 -23.84 -17.04 47.82
C TRP A 126 -24.56 -16.47 46.59
N TYR A 127 -24.20 -15.25 46.17
CA TYR A 127 -24.77 -14.64 44.98
C TYR A 127 -23.85 -13.62 44.32
N VAL A 128 -24.13 -13.32 43.06
CA VAL A 128 -23.61 -12.18 42.34
C VAL A 128 -24.80 -11.31 41.93
N LEU A 129 -24.93 -10.14 42.55
CA LEU A 129 -26.01 -9.18 42.32
C LEU A 129 -25.51 -8.01 41.51
N ILE A 130 -26.21 -7.69 40.42
CA ILE A 130 -25.97 -6.52 39.59
C ILE A 130 -27.12 -5.55 39.83
N SER A 131 -26.80 -4.30 40.20
CA SER A 131 -27.78 -3.25 40.47
C SER A 131 -27.67 -2.12 39.44
N ASN A 132 -28.77 -1.39 39.21
CA ASN A 132 -28.75 -0.15 38.43
C ASN A 132 -28.67 1.12 39.30
N GLU A 133 -28.44 0.98 40.61
CA GLU A 133 -28.33 2.11 41.54
C GLU A 133 -27.17 3.05 41.19
N GLY A 134 -27.45 4.36 41.13
CA GLY A 134 -26.44 5.38 40.87
C GLY A 134 -25.75 5.30 39.49
N THR A 135 -26.29 4.52 38.55
CA THR A 135 -25.67 4.32 37.23
C THR A 135 -25.92 5.46 36.25
N ASP A 136 -24.90 5.84 35.48
CA ASP A 136 -24.90 6.98 34.53
C ASP A 136 -25.31 6.61 33.09
N GLY A 137 -25.82 5.40 32.86
CA GLY A 137 -26.22 4.91 31.54
C GLY A 137 -26.93 3.55 31.60
N HIS A 138 -27.10 2.88 30.46
CA HIS A 138 -27.73 1.56 30.41
C HIS A 138 -26.90 0.51 31.16
N VAL A 139 -27.56 -0.30 31.99
CA VAL A 139 -26.96 -1.51 32.59
C VAL A 139 -27.31 -2.71 31.74
N ILE A 140 -26.30 -3.44 31.29
CA ILE A 140 -26.41 -4.62 30.44
C ILE A 140 -25.94 -5.86 31.21
N VAL A 141 -26.70 -6.95 31.14
CA VAL A 141 -26.33 -8.23 31.75
C VAL A 141 -26.65 -9.35 30.77
N ASP A 142 -25.66 -10.21 30.50
CA ASP A 142 -25.76 -11.31 29.52
C ASP A 142 -25.66 -12.68 30.21
N ALA A 143 -24.53 -12.99 30.85
CA ALA A 143 -24.33 -14.26 31.55
C ALA A 143 -23.27 -14.16 32.65
N LEU A 144 -23.28 -15.11 33.59
CA LEU A 144 -22.23 -15.29 34.60
C LEU A 144 -21.49 -16.61 34.36
N GLN A 145 -20.16 -16.59 34.41
CA GLN A 145 -19.31 -17.78 34.32
C GLN A 145 -18.43 -17.93 35.58
N LEU A 146 -18.36 -19.16 36.13
CA LEU A 146 -17.46 -19.57 37.20
C LEU A 146 -16.45 -20.61 36.70
N LEU A 147 -15.17 -20.29 36.83
CA LEU A 147 -14.08 -21.20 36.46
C LEU A 147 -13.28 -21.62 37.70
N PRO A 148 -13.07 -22.93 37.95
CA PRO A 148 -12.21 -23.39 39.02
C PRO A 148 -10.79 -22.82 38.86
N ALA A 149 -10.25 -22.19 39.91
CA ALA A 149 -8.87 -21.73 39.93
C ALA A 149 -7.94 -22.92 40.26
N GLU A 150 -7.52 -23.70 39.26
CA GLU A 150 -6.55 -24.78 39.49
C GLU A 150 -5.20 -24.24 39.99
N SER A 151 -4.76 -24.73 41.15
CA SER A 151 -3.41 -24.56 41.69
C SER A 151 -2.42 -25.43 40.89
N ARG A 152 -1.62 -24.80 40.03
CA ARG A 152 -0.54 -25.50 39.30
C ARG A 152 0.82 -25.03 39.79
N GLU A 153 1.40 -25.78 40.72
CA GLU A 153 2.87 -25.88 40.84
C GLU A 153 3.43 -26.53 39.56
N PRO A 154 4.59 -26.07 39.04
CA PRO A 154 5.09 -26.54 37.75
C PRO A 154 5.88 -27.86 37.90
N LYS A 155 5.43 -28.94 37.24
CA LYS A 155 6.24 -30.13 36.95
C LYS A 155 6.75 -30.10 35.51
N ALA A 156 8.03 -30.46 35.37
CA ALA A 156 8.85 -30.40 34.17
C ALA A 156 8.68 -31.61 33.23
N GLU A 157 9.06 -31.40 31.96
CA GLU A 157 9.48 -32.32 30.87
C GLU A 157 8.75 -31.95 29.55
N SER A 158 9.37 -31.78 28.37
CA SER A 158 10.76 -31.81 27.93
C SER A 158 10.89 -30.96 26.66
N ARG A 159 11.77 -29.95 26.65
CA ARG A 159 12.27 -29.28 25.44
C ARG A 159 13.74 -28.92 25.66
N GLN A 160 14.58 -29.28 24.69
CA GLN A 160 16.02 -28.99 24.66
C GLN A 160 16.33 -27.50 24.94
N PRO A 161 17.51 -27.19 25.51
CA PRO A 161 17.71 -25.96 26.27
C PRO A 161 17.77 -24.75 25.35
N LYS A 162 16.80 -23.85 25.47
CA LYS A 162 17.05 -22.43 25.19
C LYS A 162 17.74 -21.83 26.43
N PRO A 163 18.73 -20.94 26.26
CA PRO A 163 19.46 -20.37 27.39
C PRO A 163 18.48 -19.75 28.38
N VAL A 164 18.64 -20.08 29.67
CA VAL A 164 17.87 -19.54 30.77
C VAL A 164 18.09 -18.03 30.79
N ALA A 165 17.11 -17.25 30.32
CA ALA A 165 16.96 -15.88 30.76
C ALA A 165 16.47 -15.95 32.21
N THR A 166 17.41 -15.80 33.15
CA THR A 166 17.10 -15.46 34.54
C THR A 166 16.06 -14.36 34.56
N LYS A 167 14.93 -14.57 35.26
CA LYS A 167 14.01 -13.47 35.61
C LYS A 167 14.87 -12.35 36.23
N PRO A 168 14.83 -11.12 35.72
CA PRO A 168 15.54 -10.02 36.36
C PRO A 168 14.97 -9.85 37.77
N ALA A 169 15.85 -9.62 38.74
CA ALA A 169 15.46 -9.11 40.06
C ALA A 169 14.51 -7.90 39.91
N PRO A 170 13.65 -7.59 40.90
CA PRO A 170 12.79 -6.41 40.82
C PRO A 170 13.66 -5.18 40.57
N VAL A 171 13.60 -4.68 39.34
CA VAL A 171 14.36 -3.52 38.88
C VAL A 171 13.82 -2.34 39.68
N LYS A 172 14.69 -1.66 40.45
CA LYS A 172 14.28 -0.45 41.18
C LYS A 172 13.73 0.54 40.16
N SER A 173 12.70 1.29 40.49
CA SER A 173 12.00 2.19 39.54
C SER A 173 12.91 3.21 38.83
N ALA A 174 14.06 3.54 39.42
CA ALA A 174 15.11 4.35 38.80
C ALA A 174 15.84 3.60 37.67
N ASP A 175 16.17 2.32 37.86
CA ASP A 175 16.83 1.47 36.88
C ASP A 175 15.90 1.20 35.68
N LEU A 176 14.58 1.08 35.90
CA LEU A 176 13.60 0.90 34.82
C LEU A 176 13.57 2.10 33.86
N LYS A 177 13.62 3.33 34.39
CA LYS A 177 13.68 4.55 33.56
C LYS A 177 14.98 4.65 32.77
N ASP A 178 16.10 4.28 33.39
CA ASP A 178 17.39 4.27 32.71
C ASP A 178 17.47 3.16 31.64
N LEU A 179 16.90 1.98 31.91
CA LEU A 179 16.77 0.90 30.93
C LEU A 179 15.79 1.26 29.79
N GLU A 180 14.69 1.96 30.06
CA GLU A 180 13.78 2.48 29.03
C GLU A 180 14.47 3.56 28.17
N LYS A 181 15.27 4.43 28.80
CA LYS A 181 16.08 5.43 28.10
C LYS A 181 17.14 4.75 27.22
N GLN A 182 17.85 3.76 27.74
CA GLN A 182 18.83 2.98 26.97
C GLN A 182 18.17 2.19 25.84
N LEU A 183 17.00 1.59 26.08
CA LEU A 183 16.20 0.91 25.05
C LEU A 183 15.79 1.89 23.95
N LYS A 184 15.37 3.10 24.33
CA LYS A 184 15.03 4.17 23.39
C LYS A 184 16.26 4.61 22.58
N GLU A 185 17.39 4.87 23.23
CA GLU A 185 18.65 5.23 22.56
C GLU A 185 19.15 4.11 21.63
N LEU A 186 19.03 2.84 22.04
CA LEU A 186 19.36 1.68 21.21
C LEU A 186 18.40 1.53 20.03
N ASN A 187 17.11 1.71 20.23
CA ASN A 187 16.11 1.70 19.15
C ASN A 187 16.35 2.86 18.17
N ASP A 188 16.72 4.04 18.67
CA ASP A 188 17.04 5.21 17.85
C ASP A 188 18.35 5.03 17.07
N ARG A 189 19.31 4.24 17.59
CA ARG A 189 20.57 3.87 16.93
C ARG A 189 20.50 2.60 16.08
N THR A 190 19.39 1.86 16.12
CA THR A 190 19.26 0.60 15.39
C THR A 190 19.23 0.90 13.89
N PRO A 191 20.10 0.27 13.07
CA PRO A 191 20.07 0.46 11.63
C PRO A 191 18.70 0.05 11.08
N TYR A 192 18.13 0.90 10.22
CA TYR A 192 16.83 0.66 9.63
C TYR A 192 16.82 -0.68 8.90
N ARG A 193 15.92 -1.58 9.30
CA ARG A 193 15.66 -2.80 8.55
C ARG A 193 14.79 -2.45 7.35
N PRO A 194 15.17 -2.80 6.12
CA PRO A 194 14.29 -2.64 4.97
C PRO A 194 12.98 -3.37 5.23
N MET A 195 11.90 -2.61 5.41
CA MET A 195 10.55 -3.14 5.57
C MET A 195 9.81 -2.97 4.24
N ALA A 196 8.99 -3.96 3.90
CA ALA A 196 8.07 -3.87 2.79
C ALA A 196 6.64 -4.04 3.31
N MET A 197 5.69 -3.34 2.71
CA MET A 197 4.28 -3.63 2.94
C MET A 197 3.99 -5.02 2.39
N SER A 198 3.53 -5.92 3.25
CA SER A 198 3.11 -7.26 2.86
C SER A 198 1.62 -7.44 3.14
N LEU A 199 1.01 -8.35 2.39
CA LEU A 199 -0.33 -8.83 2.68
C LEU A 199 -0.24 -9.94 3.72
N GLU A 200 -1.20 -9.98 4.63
CA GLU A 200 -1.44 -11.09 5.56
C GLU A 200 -2.80 -11.70 5.25
N GLU A 201 -2.92 -13.02 5.44
CA GLU A 201 -4.20 -13.68 5.33
C GLU A 201 -5.16 -13.18 6.40
N ALA A 202 -6.43 -13.02 6.03
CA ALA A 202 -7.43 -12.65 7.03
C ALA A 202 -7.61 -13.82 8.00
N LYS A 203 -7.79 -13.50 9.29
CA LYS A 203 -8.01 -14.53 10.34
C LYS A 203 -9.21 -15.43 10.03
N GLN A 204 -10.22 -14.87 9.37
CA GLN A 204 -11.39 -15.58 8.88
C GLN A 204 -11.51 -15.31 7.38
N ILE A 205 -11.51 -16.38 6.60
CA ILE A 205 -11.71 -16.32 5.15
C ILE A 205 -13.20 -16.49 4.87
N GLU A 206 -13.78 -15.54 4.16
CA GLU A 206 -15.21 -15.50 3.85
C GLU A 206 -15.45 -15.39 2.34
N GLU A 207 -16.60 -15.88 1.90
CA GLU A 207 -17.12 -15.65 0.56
C GLU A 207 -17.64 -14.23 0.44
N THR A 208 -17.39 -13.60 -0.71
CA THR A 208 -17.82 -12.22 -0.96
C THR A 208 -19.29 -12.21 -1.39
N GLN A 209 -20.05 -11.27 -0.86
CA GLN A 209 -21.41 -11.00 -1.32
C GLN A 209 -21.41 -10.02 -2.50
N ILE A 210 -22.24 -10.30 -3.50
CA ILE A 210 -22.44 -9.39 -4.64
C ILE A 210 -22.92 -8.03 -4.11
N ARG A 211 -22.28 -6.95 -4.57
CA ARG A 211 -22.77 -5.59 -4.30
C ARG A 211 -23.73 -5.20 -5.40
N ILE A 212 -25.03 -5.20 -5.10
CA ILE A 212 -26.08 -4.95 -6.09
C ILE A 212 -25.90 -3.53 -6.62
N ARG A 213 -25.69 -3.42 -7.94
CA ARG A 213 -25.38 -2.16 -8.63
C ARG A 213 -24.13 -1.44 -8.06
N GLY A 214 -23.20 -2.19 -7.47
CA GLY A 214 -21.97 -1.64 -6.87
C GLY A 214 -22.17 -0.96 -5.51
N ASN A 215 -23.37 -0.97 -4.93
CA ASN A 215 -23.61 -0.35 -3.63
C ASN A 215 -23.08 -1.23 -2.48
N VAL A 216 -22.15 -0.70 -1.68
CA VAL A 216 -21.53 -1.43 -0.57
C VAL A 216 -22.53 -1.85 0.52
N HIS A 217 -23.65 -1.16 0.66
CA HIS A 217 -24.69 -1.45 1.65
C HIS A 217 -25.77 -2.39 1.12
N SER A 218 -25.89 -2.55 -0.19
CA SER A 218 -26.86 -3.46 -0.81
C SER A 218 -26.17 -4.77 -1.19
N LYS A 219 -26.26 -5.76 -0.28
CA LYS A 219 -25.62 -7.07 -0.43
C LYS A 219 -26.62 -8.07 -1.02
N GLY A 220 -26.22 -8.75 -2.09
CA GLY A 220 -26.92 -9.90 -2.65
C GLY A 220 -26.33 -11.22 -2.18
N ASP A 221 -26.43 -12.23 -3.03
CA ASP A 221 -25.98 -13.60 -2.75
C ASP A 221 -24.47 -13.67 -2.52
N LYS A 222 -24.07 -14.66 -1.72
CA LYS A 222 -22.65 -15.03 -1.56
C LYS A 222 -22.17 -15.71 -2.83
N VAL A 223 -20.99 -15.32 -3.28
CA VAL A 223 -20.31 -15.93 -4.42
C VAL A 223 -19.18 -16.79 -3.89
N PRO A 224 -19.15 -18.09 -4.23
CA PRO A 224 -18.06 -18.95 -3.83
C PRO A 224 -16.76 -18.45 -4.43
N ARG A 225 -15.68 -18.62 -3.67
CA ARG A 225 -14.34 -18.25 -4.13
C ARG A 225 -13.92 -19.22 -5.23
N GLY A 226 -13.42 -18.69 -6.34
CA GLY A 226 -13.05 -19.50 -7.49
C GLY A 226 -12.44 -18.63 -8.58
N PHE A 227 -12.23 -19.25 -9.73
CA PHE A 227 -11.62 -18.62 -10.90
C PHE A 227 -12.66 -18.34 -11.99
N LEU A 228 -12.27 -17.52 -12.96
CA LEU A 228 -13.08 -17.22 -14.15
C LEU A 228 -13.35 -18.51 -14.95
N GLN A 229 -14.54 -19.07 -14.79
CA GLN A 229 -14.97 -20.31 -15.47
C GLN A 229 -14.98 -20.14 -16.99
N VAL A 230 -15.43 -18.98 -17.48
CA VAL A 230 -15.53 -18.68 -18.92
C VAL A 230 -14.18 -18.53 -19.63
N ALA A 231 -13.09 -18.36 -18.88
CA ALA A 231 -11.75 -18.15 -19.42
C ALA A 231 -10.77 -19.26 -19.01
N SER A 232 -11.28 -20.37 -18.47
CA SER A 232 -10.47 -21.52 -18.06
C SER A 232 -10.76 -22.70 -18.99
N TYR A 233 -9.71 -23.27 -19.59
CA TYR A 233 -9.83 -24.48 -20.40
C TYR A 233 -10.06 -25.72 -19.52
N ASP A 234 -9.50 -25.72 -18.31
CA ASP A 234 -9.70 -26.71 -17.25
C ASP A 234 -10.53 -26.12 -16.11
N SER A 235 -10.97 -26.95 -15.15
CA SER A 235 -11.50 -26.46 -13.87
C SER A 235 -10.33 -26.17 -12.92
N PRO A 236 -9.84 -24.93 -12.80
CA PRO A 236 -8.73 -24.63 -11.90
C PRO A 236 -9.14 -24.95 -10.46
N ALA A 237 -8.21 -25.53 -9.70
CA ALA A 237 -8.46 -25.97 -8.33
C ALA A 237 -8.99 -24.80 -7.50
N LEU A 238 -10.10 -25.00 -6.77
CA LEU A 238 -10.64 -23.97 -5.91
C LEU A 238 -9.61 -23.53 -4.86
N PRO A 239 -9.58 -22.24 -4.48
CA PRO A 239 -8.76 -21.78 -3.38
C PRO A 239 -8.95 -22.64 -2.12
N PRO A 240 -7.88 -22.93 -1.36
CA PRO A 240 -8.01 -23.63 -0.09
C PRO A 240 -9.00 -22.92 0.84
N PRO A 241 -9.80 -23.67 1.64
CA PRO A 241 -10.83 -23.07 2.50
C PRO A 241 -10.31 -22.02 3.50
N LYS A 242 -9.03 -22.14 3.89
CA LYS A 242 -8.38 -21.29 4.92
C LYS A 242 -7.41 -20.24 4.36
N GLU A 243 -7.26 -20.12 3.05
CA GLU A 243 -6.38 -19.14 2.41
C GLU A 243 -7.19 -18.23 1.50
N SER A 244 -6.76 -17.00 1.23
CA SER A 244 -7.52 -16.07 0.37
C SER A 244 -7.70 -16.57 -1.07
N GLY A 245 -6.82 -17.45 -1.56
CA GLY A 245 -6.77 -17.84 -2.98
C GLY A 245 -5.87 -16.96 -3.85
N ARG A 246 -5.22 -15.94 -3.28
CA ARG A 246 -4.37 -15.00 -4.04
C ARG A 246 -3.15 -15.69 -4.64
N ARG A 247 -2.54 -16.63 -3.91
CA ARG A 247 -1.40 -17.42 -4.38
C ARG A 247 -1.80 -18.32 -5.54
N GLU A 248 -2.95 -18.98 -5.44
CA GLU A 248 -3.54 -19.81 -6.49
C GLU A 248 -3.88 -18.97 -7.72
N LEU A 249 -4.41 -17.75 -7.53
CA LEU A 249 -4.65 -16.81 -8.62
C LEU A 249 -3.37 -16.38 -9.32
N ALA A 250 -2.31 -16.06 -8.57
CA ALA A 250 -1.02 -15.75 -9.15
C ALA A 250 -0.47 -16.94 -9.95
N ALA A 251 -0.58 -18.16 -9.42
CA ALA A 251 -0.15 -19.39 -10.09
C ALA A 251 -0.97 -19.67 -11.37
N TRP A 252 -2.29 -19.49 -11.33
CA TRP A 252 -3.16 -19.63 -12.50
C TRP A 252 -2.86 -18.59 -13.58
N MET A 253 -2.68 -17.32 -13.19
CA MET A 253 -2.35 -16.23 -14.11
C MET A 253 -0.99 -16.46 -14.79
N THR A 254 -0.01 -17.00 -14.07
CA THR A 254 1.36 -17.22 -14.57
C THR A 254 1.60 -18.65 -15.07
N SER A 255 0.55 -19.48 -15.12
CA SER A 255 0.63 -20.85 -15.61
C SER A 255 1.09 -20.89 -17.06
N SER A 256 1.90 -21.89 -17.41
CA SER A 256 2.34 -22.10 -18.79
C SER A 256 1.21 -22.49 -19.74
N THR A 257 0.07 -22.94 -19.20
CA THR A 257 -1.15 -23.22 -19.97
C THR A 257 -1.97 -21.96 -20.26
N ASN A 258 -1.64 -20.82 -19.62
CA ASN A 258 -2.27 -19.53 -19.88
C ASN A 258 -1.36 -18.65 -20.76
N PRO A 259 -1.57 -18.61 -22.08
CA PRO A 259 -0.70 -17.85 -22.99
C PRO A 259 -0.91 -16.34 -22.89
N LEU A 260 -2.02 -15.87 -22.31
CA LEU A 260 -2.40 -14.46 -22.35
C LEU A 260 -1.44 -13.59 -21.54
N THR A 261 -1.05 -14.04 -20.36
CA THR A 261 -0.15 -13.28 -19.46
C THR A 261 1.21 -13.02 -20.12
N ALA A 262 1.80 -14.05 -20.73
CA ALA A 262 3.08 -13.92 -21.41
C ALA A 262 2.97 -13.01 -22.65
N ARG A 263 1.90 -13.17 -23.46
CA ARG A 263 1.64 -12.32 -24.64
C ARG A 263 1.46 -10.85 -24.25
N VAL A 264 0.64 -10.57 -23.23
CA VAL A 264 0.40 -9.20 -22.76
C VAL A 264 1.70 -8.57 -22.24
N LEU A 265 2.48 -9.29 -21.44
CA LEU A 265 3.75 -8.79 -20.93
C LEU A 265 4.77 -8.55 -22.05
N ALA A 266 4.93 -9.49 -22.98
CA ALA A 266 5.80 -9.33 -24.15
C ALA A 266 5.42 -8.11 -24.99
N ASN A 267 4.12 -7.92 -25.23
CA ASN A 267 3.60 -6.75 -25.95
C ASN A 267 3.82 -5.44 -25.19
N ARG A 268 3.71 -5.43 -23.86
CA ARG A 268 3.99 -4.24 -23.03
C ARG A 268 5.48 -3.86 -23.07
N VAL A 269 6.38 -4.84 -22.97
CA VAL A 269 7.82 -4.61 -23.12
C VAL A 269 8.13 -4.07 -24.52
N TRP A 270 7.55 -4.68 -25.55
CA TRP A 270 7.66 -4.19 -26.93
C TRP A 270 7.14 -2.76 -27.06
N HIS A 271 5.97 -2.46 -26.50
CA HIS A 271 5.36 -1.13 -26.52
C HIS A 271 6.27 -0.07 -25.88
N HIS A 272 6.91 -0.37 -24.74
CA HIS A 272 7.84 0.58 -24.13
C HIS A 272 9.08 0.83 -24.98
N LEU A 273 9.57 -0.20 -25.70
CA LEU A 273 10.76 -0.09 -26.55
C LEU A 273 10.48 0.57 -27.91
N PHE A 274 9.34 0.29 -28.54
CA PHE A 274 8.95 0.79 -29.86
C PHE A 274 7.92 1.93 -29.82
N GLY A 275 7.41 2.32 -28.66
CA GLY A 275 6.35 3.32 -28.49
C GLY A 275 4.94 2.84 -28.84
N VAL A 276 4.83 1.71 -29.55
CA VAL A 276 3.57 1.06 -29.96
C VAL A 276 3.73 -0.45 -29.80
N GLY A 277 2.69 -1.11 -29.29
CA GLY A 277 2.67 -2.58 -29.17
C GLY A 277 2.48 -3.27 -30.53
N LEU A 278 2.88 -4.54 -30.61
CA LEU A 278 2.46 -5.44 -31.69
C LEU A 278 0.92 -5.57 -31.73
N VAL A 279 0.31 -5.57 -30.54
CA VAL A 279 -1.11 -5.27 -30.33
C VAL A 279 -1.20 -3.84 -29.81
N ARG A 280 -1.76 -2.92 -30.62
CA ARG A 280 -1.82 -1.48 -30.28
C ARG A 280 -2.74 -1.17 -29.10
N THR A 281 -3.75 -2.00 -28.89
CA THR A 281 -4.63 -2.00 -27.72
C THR A 281 -3.97 -2.75 -26.57
N VAL A 282 -2.97 -2.11 -25.95
CA VAL A 282 -2.09 -2.72 -24.93
C VAL A 282 -2.86 -3.33 -23.75
N ASP A 283 -4.03 -2.78 -23.40
CA ASP A 283 -4.90 -3.25 -22.31
C ASP A 283 -6.06 -4.15 -22.76
N ASN A 284 -6.25 -4.39 -24.06
CA ASN A 284 -7.36 -5.20 -24.56
C ASN A 284 -6.92 -6.17 -25.67
N PHE A 285 -6.73 -7.43 -25.29
CA PHE A 285 -6.43 -8.55 -26.19
C PHE A 285 -7.69 -9.35 -26.60
N GLY A 286 -8.87 -8.88 -26.23
CA GLY A 286 -10.15 -9.51 -26.55
C GLY A 286 -10.60 -9.26 -27.99
N SER A 287 -11.79 -9.73 -28.34
CA SER A 287 -12.38 -9.57 -29.67
C SER A 287 -12.67 -8.12 -30.07
N THR A 288 -12.78 -7.22 -29.09
CA THR A 288 -12.92 -5.76 -29.30
C THR A 288 -11.56 -5.04 -29.34
N GLY A 289 -10.46 -5.77 -29.13
CA GLY A 289 -9.10 -5.29 -29.28
C GLY A 289 -8.62 -5.33 -30.74
N GLU A 290 -7.39 -4.88 -30.95
CA GLU A 290 -6.73 -4.97 -32.25
C GLU A 290 -6.03 -6.32 -32.39
N THR A 291 -6.01 -6.85 -33.61
CA THR A 291 -5.20 -8.04 -33.90
C THR A 291 -3.71 -7.70 -33.90
N PRO A 292 -2.83 -8.63 -33.48
CA PRO A 292 -1.38 -8.43 -33.53
C PRO A 292 -0.92 -8.15 -34.96
N SER A 293 -0.02 -7.18 -35.15
CA SER A 293 0.62 -6.95 -36.46
C SER A 293 1.49 -8.13 -36.90
N HIS A 294 2.17 -8.77 -35.94
CA HIS A 294 3.04 -9.92 -36.15
C HIS A 294 2.73 -11.01 -35.10
N PRO A 295 1.71 -11.85 -35.31
CA PRO A 295 1.27 -12.83 -34.31
C PRO A 295 2.34 -13.86 -33.98
N GLU A 296 3.07 -14.35 -34.97
CA GLU A 296 4.15 -15.34 -34.78
C GLU A 296 5.31 -14.78 -33.96
N LEU A 297 5.68 -13.51 -34.18
CA LEU A 297 6.69 -12.82 -33.40
C LEU A 297 6.24 -12.65 -31.94
N LEU A 298 4.99 -12.24 -31.73
CA LEU A 298 4.44 -12.10 -30.38
C LEU A 298 4.46 -13.44 -29.64
N ASP A 299 4.09 -14.52 -30.32
CA ASP A 299 4.11 -15.88 -29.77
C ASP A 299 5.52 -16.36 -29.47
N HIS A 300 6.50 -16.06 -30.35
CA HIS A 300 7.90 -16.34 -30.12
C HIS A 300 8.42 -15.64 -28.86
N LEU A 301 8.19 -14.33 -28.74
CA LEU A 301 8.61 -13.54 -27.58
C LEU A 301 7.94 -14.00 -26.28
N ALA A 302 6.65 -14.36 -26.33
CA ALA A 302 5.93 -14.88 -25.18
C ALA A 302 6.49 -16.24 -24.71
N LYS A 303 6.76 -17.16 -25.66
CA LYS A 303 7.37 -18.47 -25.35
C LYS A 303 8.78 -18.32 -24.78
N ARG A 304 9.60 -17.45 -25.36
CA ARG A 304 10.96 -17.14 -24.89
C ARG A 304 10.94 -16.55 -23.48
N LEU A 305 10.01 -15.64 -23.20
CA LEU A 305 9.85 -15.06 -21.87
C LEU A 305 9.55 -16.14 -20.82
N MET A 306 8.66 -17.08 -21.13
CA MET A 306 8.34 -18.19 -20.23
C MET A 306 9.51 -19.18 -20.07
N SER A 307 10.20 -19.53 -21.16
CA SER A 307 11.34 -20.47 -21.11
C SER A 307 12.53 -19.91 -20.34
N ASP A 308 12.73 -18.59 -20.39
CA ASP A 308 13.84 -17.89 -19.73
C ASP A 308 13.47 -17.45 -18.30
N GLY A 309 12.50 -18.11 -17.67
CA GLY A 309 12.12 -17.89 -16.28
C GLY A 309 11.51 -16.51 -16.01
N TRP A 310 10.76 -15.96 -16.97
CA TRP A 310 10.10 -14.65 -16.89
C TRP A 310 11.07 -13.46 -16.75
N SER A 311 12.32 -13.63 -17.20
CA SER A 311 13.32 -12.55 -17.18
C SER A 311 12.99 -11.44 -18.18
N VAL A 312 12.40 -10.35 -17.68
CA VAL A 312 12.16 -9.13 -18.46
C VAL A 312 13.46 -8.58 -19.05
N LYS A 313 14.59 -8.68 -18.33
CA LYS A 313 15.90 -8.19 -18.80
C LYS A 313 16.39 -8.98 -20.01
N SER A 314 16.19 -10.30 -20.03
CA SER A 314 16.54 -11.16 -21.17
C SER A 314 15.70 -10.81 -22.39
N LEU A 315 14.38 -10.62 -22.20
CA LEU A 315 13.47 -10.22 -23.27
C LEU A 315 13.84 -8.83 -23.84
N VAL A 316 14.11 -7.84 -22.97
CA VAL A 316 14.58 -6.51 -23.41
C VAL A 316 15.86 -6.66 -24.23
N ARG A 317 16.83 -7.45 -23.77
CA ARG A 317 18.08 -7.71 -24.50
C ARG A 317 17.83 -8.29 -25.89
N GLU A 318 16.97 -9.30 -25.99
CA GLU A 318 16.62 -9.94 -27.27
C GLU A 318 16.02 -8.93 -28.25
N ILE A 319 15.12 -8.06 -27.77
CA ILE A 319 14.49 -7.03 -28.60
C ILE A 319 15.50 -5.95 -29.01
N VAL A 320 16.28 -5.38 -28.09
CA VAL A 320 17.18 -4.26 -28.40
C VAL A 320 18.39 -4.66 -29.24
N LEU A 321 18.78 -5.94 -29.23
CA LEU A 321 19.82 -6.47 -30.10
C LEU A 321 19.30 -6.91 -31.47
N SER A 322 17.98 -6.83 -31.71
CA SER A 322 17.41 -7.14 -33.02
C SER A 322 17.77 -6.09 -34.06
N ARG A 323 17.90 -6.51 -35.33
CA ARG A 323 18.05 -5.59 -36.46
C ARG A 323 16.91 -4.56 -36.49
N THR A 324 15.68 -5.00 -36.21
CA THR A 324 14.49 -4.14 -36.24
C THR A 324 14.57 -2.99 -35.23
N TYR A 325 15.11 -3.24 -34.03
CA TYR A 325 15.27 -2.17 -33.04
C TYR A 325 16.37 -1.17 -33.43
N GLY A 326 17.44 -1.65 -34.07
CA GLY A 326 18.58 -0.84 -34.54
C GLY A 326 18.35 -0.11 -35.87
N LEU A 327 17.16 -0.18 -36.48
CA LEU A 327 16.84 0.62 -37.66
C LEU A 327 16.81 2.12 -37.31
N ALA A 328 17.13 2.97 -38.27
CA ALA A 328 17.04 4.42 -38.07
C ALA A 328 15.57 4.87 -37.94
N SER A 329 15.32 5.90 -37.12
CA SER A 329 14.02 6.59 -37.07
C SER A 329 14.02 7.91 -37.85
N SER A 330 15.20 8.54 -37.97
CA SER A 330 15.45 9.82 -38.63
C SER A 330 16.36 9.65 -39.86
N ASP A 331 16.53 10.73 -40.62
CA ASP A 331 17.33 10.80 -41.87
C ASP A 331 17.01 9.70 -42.91
N LEU A 332 15.76 9.23 -42.93
CA LEU A 332 15.34 8.13 -43.82
C LEU A 332 15.46 8.48 -45.32
N LYS A 333 15.48 9.77 -45.66
CA LYS A 333 15.61 10.24 -47.05
C LYS A 333 16.98 9.91 -47.64
N SER A 334 18.04 9.95 -46.83
CA SER A 334 19.39 9.61 -47.28
C SER A 334 19.57 8.10 -47.42
N GLN A 335 18.79 7.31 -46.66
CA GLN A 335 18.95 5.85 -46.57
C GLN A 335 18.01 5.05 -47.49
N ILE A 336 16.82 5.59 -47.82
CA ILE A 336 15.77 4.86 -48.53
C ILE A 336 15.39 5.59 -49.82
N SER A 337 15.78 5.02 -50.97
CA SER A 337 15.51 5.56 -52.30
C SER A 337 14.02 5.76 -52.60
N ASN A 338 13.16 4.88 -52.07
CA ASN A 338 11.70 4.88 -52.30
C ASN A 338 10.89 5.31 -51.07
N LEU A 339 11.43 6.19 -50.21
CA LEU A 339 10.81 6.57 -48.94
C LEU A 339 9.34 7.00 -49.06
N LYS A 340 9.00 7.80 -50.07
CA LYS A 340 7.62 8.27 -50.29
C LYS A 340 6.65 7.11 -50.47
N SER A 341 7.03 6.12 -51.27
CA SER A 341 6.20 4.93 -51.50
C SER A 341 6.04 4.12 -50.21
N GLN A 342 7.10 3.93 -49.42
CA GLN A 342 7.00 3.19 -48.16
C GLN A 342 6.09 3.89 -47.13
N ILE A 343 6.19 5.22 -47.02
CA ILE A 343 5.29 6.00 -46.15
C ILE A 343 3.83 5.92 -46.64
N THR A 344 3.59 5.87 -47.95
CA THR A 344 2.23 5.71 -48.47
C THR A 344 1.65 4.32 -48.20
N VAL A 345 2.47 3.26 -48.30
CA VAL A 345 2.05 1.88 -48.08
C VAL A 345 1.82 1.57 -46.60
N ASP A 346 2.73 2.03 -45.73
CA ASP A 346 2.65 1.82 -44.29
C ASP A 346 2.96 3.11 -43.51
N PRO A 347 2.03 4.09 -43.50
CA PRO A 347 2.23 5.38 -42.85
C PRO A 347 2.41 5.25 -41.33
N GLU A 348 1.77 4.24 -40.77
CA GLU A 348 1.69 3.94 -39.35
C GLU A 348 2.85 3.06 -38.85
N ASN A 349 3.79 2.71 -39.73
CA ASN A 349 4.93 1.83 -39.46
C ASN A 349 4.53 0.51 -38.78
N ARG A 350 3.40 -0.08 -39.19
CA ARG A 350 2.87 -1.35 -38.66
C ARG A 350 3.76 -2.53 -39.02
N LEU A 351 4.47 -2.46 -40.16
CA LEU A 351 5.43 -3.46 -40.66
C LEU A 351 6.85 -3.25 -40.11
N LEU A 352 7.08 -2.20 -39.32
CA LEU A 352 8.36 -1.95 -38.62
C LEU A 352 9.56 -1.84 -39.57
N TRP A 353 9.37 -1.16 -40.71
CA TRP A 353 10.43 -0.92 -41.70
C TRP A 353 11.43 0.16 -41.27
N ARG A 354 11.14 0.87 -40.17
CA ARG A 354 12.00 1.84 -39.49
C ARG A 354 11.77 1.81 -37.98
N GLN A 355 12.63 2.46 -37.20
CA GLN A 355 12.34 2.70 -35.79
C GLN A 355 11.31 3.84 -35.62
N ASN A 356 10.49 3.76 -34.58
CA ASN A 356 9.55 4.80 -34.23
C ASN A 356 10.22 5.90 -33.43
N ARG A 357 9.94 7.15 -33.79
CA ARG A 357 10.22 8.30 -32.94
C ARG A 357 9.34 8.21 -31.69
N ARG A 358 9.95 8.22 -30.51
CA ARG A 358 9.23 8.06 -29.23
C ARG A 358 9.34 9.32 -28.42
N ARG A 359 8.26 9.68 -27.75
CA ARG A 359 8.31 10.79 -26.79
C ARG A 359 8.84 10.30 -25.45
N HIS A 360 9.68 11.10 -24.81
CA HIS A 360 10.08 10.86 -23.43
C HIS A 360 8.89 10.96 -22.48
N SER A 361 8.89 10.12 -21.44
CA SER A 361 7.93 10.24 -20.34
C SER A 361 8.31 11.41 -19.43
N ALA A 362 7.39 11.88 -18.60
CA ALA A 362 7.64 12.95 -17.63
C ALA A 362 8.90 12.68 -16.76
N GLU A 363 9.05 11.45 -16.29
CA GLU A 363 10.19 11.00 -15.49
C GLU A 363 11.50 11.12 -16.27
N ALA A 364 11.51 10.69 -17.54
CA ALA A 364 12.69 10.76 -18.38
C ALA A 364 13.07 12.21 -18.75
N ILE A 365 12.09 13.08 -18.99
CA ILE A 365 12.30 14.52 -19.23
C ILE A 365 12.97 15.15 -18.00
N ARG A 366 12.41 14.90 -16.81
CA ARG A 366 12.98 15.42 -15.56
C ARG A 366 14.38 14.88 -15.29
N ASP A 367 14.56 13.57 -15.36
CA ASP A 367 15.85 12.94 -15.08
C ASP A 367 16.92 13.35 -16.10
N ALA A 368 16.54 13.63 -17.36
CA ALA A 368 17.46 14.16 -18.37
C ALA A 368 17.90 15.60 -18.05
N MET A 369 17.00 16.46 -17.55
CA MET A 369 17.37 17.80 -17.11
C MET A 369 18.35 17.76 -15.94
N LEU A 370 18.05 16.97 -14.91
CA LEU A 370 18.91 16.77 -13.74
C LEU A 370 20.26 16.15 -14.09
N LEU A 371 20.27 15.23 -15.07
CA LEU A 371 21.49 14.62 -15.56
C LEU A 371 22.36 15.65 -16.32
N THR A 372 21.73 16.50 -17.13
CA THR A 372 22.41 17.53 -17.92
C THR A 372 23.03 18.61 -17.04
N SER A 373 22.42 18.90 -15.89
CA SER A 373 22.87 19.88 -14.91
C SER A 373 23.78 19.33 -13.81
N ASP A 374 24.12 18.04 -13.88
CA ASP A 374 24.88 17.30 -12.86
C ASP A 374 24.26 17.36 -11.44
N SER A 375 22.95 17.61 -11.34
CA SER A 375 22.22 17.66 -10.07
C SER A 375 21.53 16.34 -9.72
N LEU A 376 21.60 15.34 -10.62
CA LEU A 376 20.91 14.06 -10.44
C LEU A 376 21.54 13.20 -9.33
N ASP A 377 20.82 13.05 -8.22
CA ASP A 377 21.17 12.05 -7.20
C ASP A 377 20.86 10.64 -7.71
N ARG A 378 21.93 9.87 -7.93
CA ARG A 378 21.92 8.48 -8.40
C ARG A 378 21.84 7.46 -7.28
N THR A 379 21.73 7.87 -6.02
CA THR A 379 21.60 6.96 -4.87
C THR A 379 20.48 5.96 -5.11
N MET A 380 20.81 4.67 -5.00
CA MET A 380 19.85 3.58 -5.20
C MET A 380 19.18 3.23 -3.88
N PHE A 381 17.91 2.84 -3.96
CA PHE A 381 17.13 2.39 -2.82
C PHE A 381 17.04 3.48 -1.74
N GLY A 382 16.61 3.10 -0.54
CA GLY A 382 16.33 4.04 0.54
C GLY A 382 14.89 4.52 0.54
N ARG A 383 14.57 5.40 1.48
CA ARG A 383 13.19 5.81 1.75
C ARG A 383 12.70 6.79 0.69
N THR A 384 11.52 6.54 0.14
CA THR A 384 10.85 7.43 -0.82
C THR A 384 10.19 8.62 -0.11
N LEU A 385 9.66 8.38 1.09
CA LEU A 385 9.05 9.41 1.95
C LEU A 385 10.03 9.86 3.02
N ARG A 386 10.23 11.18 3.14
CA ARG A 386 10.96 11.81 4.25
C ARG A 386 10.23 11.59 5.59
N ASN A 387 10.92 11.65 6.73
CA ASN A 387 10.37 11.54 8.08
C ASN A 387 10.97 12.63 8.99
N PRO A 388 10.13 13.42 9.68
CA PRO A 388 10.56 14.50 10.57
C PRO A 388 11.61 14.09 11.61
N LYS A 389 11.56 12.85 12.10
CA LYS A 389 12.48 12.35 13.12
C LYS A 389 13.93 12.22 12.63
N GLN A 390 14.14 12.05 11.31
CA GLN A 390 15.47 11.80 10.73
C GLN A 390 15.91 12.92 9.79
N ASP A 391 14.96 13.48 9.03
CA ASP A 391 15.22 14.46 7.97
C ASP A 391 15.01 15.91 8.46
N GLY A 392 14.80 16.09 9.77
CA GLY A 392 14.61 17.38 10.43
C GLY A 392 13.16 17.87 10.46
N PRO A 393 12.87 18.94 11.22
CA PRO A 393 11.50 19.42 11.45
C PRO A 393 10.75 19.86 10.19
N ASN A 394 11.46 20.11 9.07
CA ASN A 394 10.88 20.51 7.79
C ASN A 394 10.45 19.32 6.90
N ALA A 395 10.69 18.08 7.31
CA ALA A 395 10.29 16.90 6.55
C ALA A 395 8.80 16.60 6.73
N ASN A 396 7.97 17.32 5.98
CA ASN A 396 6.54 17.12 5.95
C ASN A 396 6.17 15.74 5.37
N ILE A 397 5.34 14.99 6.09
CA ILE A 397 4.80 13.68 5.68
C ILE A 397 3.34 13.74 5.23
N GLY A 398 2.68 14.88 5.42
CA GLY A 398 1.32 15.09 4.94
C GLY A 398 1.32 15.23 3.42
N GLU A 399 0.37 14.57 2.76
CA GLU A 399 0.26 14.59 1.30
C GLU A 399 0.24 16.02 0.73
N MET A 400 -0.52 16.92 1.35
CA MET A 400 -0.62 18.32 0.94
C MET A 400 0.58 19.19 1.33
N THR A 401 1.38 18.78 2.31
CA THR A 401 2.51 19.57 2.82
C THR A 401 3.87 19.02 2.40
N TYR A 402 3.90 17.86 1.71
CA TYR A 402 5.11 17.20 1.25
C TYR A 402 5.97 18.13 0.39
N VAL A 403 7.27 18.18 0.68
CA VAL A 403 8.24 18.91 -0.15
C VAL A 403 9.00 17.89 -0.96
N PHE A 404 8.81 17.93 -2.29
CA PHE A 404 9.47 16.99 -3.19
C PHE A 404 10.99 17.20 -3.20
N ASP A 405 11.72 16.10 -3.32
CA ASP A 405 13.14 16.16 -3.59
C ASP A 405 13.36 16.46 -5.06
N GLU A 406 13.91 17.63 -5.36
CA GLU A 406 14.08 18.08 -6.74
C GLU A 406 15.29 17.43 -7.42
N SER A 407 16.22 16.82 -6.68
CA SER A 407 17.49 16.28 -7.21
C SER A 407 17.46 14.76 -7.46
N ARG A 408 16.62 14.02 -6.71
CA ARG A 408 16.62 12.57 -6.78
C ARG A 408 15.94 12.03 -8.03
N ARG A 409 16.48 10.94 -8.59
CA ARG A 409 15.88 10.21 -9.74
C ARG A 409 14.38 10.01 -9.58
N SER A 410 13.64 10.26 -10.64
CA SER A 410 12.17 10.27 -10.67
C SER A 410 11.54 8.94 -10.23
N VAL A 411 12.23 7.81 -10.42
CA VAL A 411 11.78 6.48 -9.93
C VAL A 411 11.67 6.40 -8.40
N TYR A 412 12.38 7.28 -7.67
CA TYR A 412 12.34 7.40 -6.22
C TYR A 412 11.54 8.62 -5.75
N THR A 413 10.91 9.35 -6.66
CA THR A 413 9.97 10.42 -6.29
C THR A 413 8.67 9.79 -5.79
N PRO A 414 8.16 10.18 -4.62
CA PRO A 414 6.91 9.61 -4.11
C PRO A 414 5.73 9.99 -4.98
N ILE A 415 4.85 9.03 -5.20
CA ILE A 415 3.58 9.23 -5.90
C ILE A 415 2.50 9.37 -4.84
N LEU A 416 2.01 10.59 -4.64
CA LEU A 416 0.90 10.90 -3.75
C LEU A 416 -0.36 11.04 -4.61
N ARG A 417 -1.46 10.37 -4.22
CA ARG A 417 -2.65 10.21 -5.08
C ARG A 417 -3.36 11.52 -5.40
N ASN A 418 -3.30 12.47 -4.48
CA ASN A 418 -3.98 13.76 -4.56
C ASN A 418 -3.03 14.91 -4.89
N ARG A 419 -1.73 14.66 -5.04
CA ARG A 419 -0.73 15.69 -5.35
C ARG A 419 0.49 15.11 -6.04
N LEU A 420 0.73 15.53 -7.28
CA LEU A 420 1.91 15.12 -8.02
C LEU A 420 2.98 16.21 -7.98
N LEU A 421 4.19 15.84 -8.42
CA LEU A 421 5.20 16.83 -8.77
C LEU A 421 4.68 17.64 -9.97
N GLU A 422 4.84 18.95 -9.97
CA GLU A 422 4.29 19.85 -11.00
C GLU A 422 4.66 19.43 -12.44
N LEU A 423 5.90 18.98 -12.64
CA LEU A 423 6.35 18.46 -13.93
C LEU A 423 5.55 17.22 -14.37
N PHE A 424 5.20 16.33 -13.45
CA PHE A 424 4.41 15.14 -13.76
C PHE A 424 2.98 15.51 -14.17
N GLU A 425 2.40 16.53 -13.55
CA GLU A 425 1.07 17.05 -13.94
C GLU A 425 1.10 17.65 -15.35
N ALA A 426 2.18 18.34 -15.72
CA ALA A 426 2.32 18.95 -17.03
C ALA A 426 2.60 17.93 -18.16
N PHE A 427 3.33 16.85 -17.90
CA PHE A 427 3.89 15.96 -18.93
C PHE A 427 3.25 14.57 -19.01
N ASP A 428 1.91 14.51 -19.02
CA ASP A 428 1.13 13.28 -19.27
C ASP A 428 1.55 12.09 -18.37
N PHE A 429 1.86 12.35 -17.08
CA PHE A 429 2.12 11.28 -16.13
C PHE A 429 0.88 10.39 -15.93
N ALA A 430 1.10 9.14 -15.54
CA ALA A 430 -0.01 8.21 -15.32
C ALA A 430 -0.80 8.62 -14.06
N ASP A 431 -2.12 8.78 -14.20
CA ASP A 431 -3.02 9.02 -13.07
C ASP A 431 -2.87 7.90 -12.02
N PRO A 432 -2.41 8.21 -10.78
CA PRO A 432 -2.23 7.22 -9.72
C PRO A 432 -3.53 6.53 -9.26
N ASN A 433 -4.69 7.06 -9.63
CA ASN A 433 -6.00 6.54 -9.26
C ASN A 433 -6.57 5.57 -10.30
N LEU A 434 -5.91 5.43 -11.46
CA LEU A 434 -6.37 4.59 -12.56
C LEU A 434 -5.32 3.54 -12.94
N SER A 435 -5.80 2.43 -13.50
CA SER A 435 -4.93 1.44 -14.16
C SER A 435 -4.72 1.84 -15.61
N ILE A 436 -3.50 2.23 -15.96
CA ILE A 436 -3.14 2.75 -17.29
C ILE A 436 -2.06 1.88 -17.90
N GLY A 437 -2.35 1.12 -18.97
CA GLY A 437 -1.33 0.35 -19.69
C GLY A 437 -0.67 1.13 -20.83
N ARG A 438 -1.29 2.21 -21.30
CA ARG A 438 -0.69 3.17 -22.24
C ARG A 438 -1.03 4.60 -21.82
N ARG A 439 -0.02 5.43 -21.63
CA ARG A 439 -0.19 6.86 -21.33
C ARG A 439 -0.64 7.62 -22.58
N ASN A 440 -1.43 8.67 -22.35
CA ASN A 440 -1.72 9.63 -23.40
C ASN A 440 -0.44 10.40 -23.75
N ILE A 441 -0.37 10.88 -25.00
CA ILE A 441 0.72 11.73 -25.46
C ILE A 441 0.07 12.99 -26.02
N THR A 442 0.18 14.10 -25.31
CA THR A 442 -0.43 15.36 -25.70
C THR A 442 0.64 16.38 -26.09
N THR A 443 0.38 17.19 -27.10
CA THR A 443 1.26 18.30 -27.49
C THR A 443 0.50 19.60 -27.28
N VAL A 444 0.58 20.12 -26.04
CA VAL A 444 -0.19 21.29 -25.62
C VAL A 444 0.74 22.47 -25.34
N PRO A 445 0.28 23.73 -25.58
CA PRO A 445 1.09 24.91 -25.31
C PRO A 445 1.56 25.04 -23.86
N THR A 446 0.79 24.54 -22.89
CA THR A 446 1.12 24.57 -21.46
C THR A 446 2.43 23.84 -21.14
N GLN A 447 2.73 22.75 -21.83
CA GLN A 447 4.01 22.03 -21.67
C GLN A 447 5.20 22.87 -22.17
N ALA A 448 5.03 23.58 -23.30
CA ALA A 448 6.07 24.47 -23.80
C ALA A 448 6.28 25.67 -22.87
N LEU A 449 5.18 26.25 -22.37
CA LEU A 449 5.21 27.32 -21.39
C LEU A 449 5.86 26.89 -20.08
N TYR A 450 5.64 25.65 -19.63
CA TYR A 450 6.33 25.09 -18.46
C TYR A 450 7.85 25.08 -18.67
N LEU A 451 8.33 24.57 -19.81
CA LEU A 451 9.76 24.52 -20.12
C LEU A 451 10.40 25.92 -20.22
N MET A 452 9.62 26.93 -20.61
CA MET A 452 10.10 28.31 -20.74
C MET A 452 10.06 29.11 -19.43
N ASN A 453 9.20 28.75 -18.48
CA ASN A 453 8.91 29.63 -17.33
C ASN A 453 9.04 28.95 -15.96
N SER A 454 9.18 27.62 -15.90
CA SER A 454 9.30 26.91 -14.63
C SER A 454 10.60 27.27 -13.90
N PRO A 455 10.54 27.63 -12.60
CA PRO A 455 11.73 27.84 -11.77
C PRO A 455 12.68 26.65 -11.82
N PHE A 456 12.15 25.42 -11.76
CA PHE A 456 12.92 24.20 -11.87
C PHE A 456 13.77 24.17 -13.15
N VAL A 457 13.15 24.45 -14.31
CA VAL A 457 13.87 24.41 -15.60
C VAL A 457 14.91 25.52 -15.70
N MET A 458 14.61 26.71 -15.17
CA MET A 458 15.57 27.82 -15.12
C MET A 458 16.77 27.49 -14.22
N ASP A 459 16.54 26.89 -13.05
CA ASP A 459 17.61 26.48 -12.14
C ASP A 459 18.47 25.36 -12.74
N GLN A 460 17.86 24.35 -13.38
CA GLN A 460 18.62 23.31 -14.09
C GLN A 460 19.41 23.88 -15.27
N SER A 461 18.88 24.89 -15.97
CA SER A 461 19.60 25.57 -17.05
C SER A 461 20.82 26.35 -16.53
N ARG A 462 20.69 26.97 -15.36
CA ARG A 462 21.78 27.67 -14.68
C ARG A 462 22.88 26.71 -14.23
N ASP A 463 22.50 25.59 -13.63
CA ASP A 463 23.44 24.59 -13.13
C ASP A 463 24.18 23.90 -14.29
N ALA A 464 23.48 23.56 -15.37
CA ALA A 464 24.10 23.02 -16.59
C ALA A 464 25.08 24.01 -17.25
N ALA A 465 24.73 25.30 -17.30
CA ALA A 465 25.63 26.33 -17.80
C ALA A 465 26.88 26.47 -16.92
N ARG A 466 26.71 26.45 -15.59
CA ARG A 466 27.83 26.51 -14.64
C ARG A 466 28.79 25.33 -14.82
N GLU A 467 28.26 24.13 -14.96
CA GLU A 467 29.07 22.93 -15.17
C GLU A 467 29.81 22.96 -16.51
N LEU A 468 29.14 23.35 -17.60
CA LEU A 468 29.81 23.48 -18.90
C LEU A 468 30.93 24.53 -18.88
N LEU A 469 30.75 25.63 -18.16
CA LEU A 469 31.73 26.71 -18.05
C LEU A 469 32.89 26.38 -17.10
N SER A 470 32.73 25.40 -16.20
CA SER A 470 33.81 24.90 -15.34
C SER A 470 34.93 24.23 -16.15
N GLN A 471 34.60 23.76 -17.36
CA GLN A 471 35.51 23.14 -18.31
C GLN A 471 36.31 24.23 -19.06
N SER A 472 37.46 24.61 -18.50
CA SER A 472 38.34 25.67 -19.00
C SER A 472 38.96 25.39 -20.37
N ASP A 473 39.08 24.12 -20.74
CA ASP A 473 39.88 23.68 -21.89
C ASP A 473 39.08 23.71 -23.21
N LEU A 474 37.79 24.00 -23.15
CA LEU A 474 36.91 24.00 -24.31
C LEU A 474 36.73 25.41 -24.90
N THR A 475 36.85 25.51 -26.21
CA THR A 475 36.41 26.70 -26.95
C THR A 475 34.88 26.82 -26.93
N ASP A 476 34.35 28.00 -27.21
CA ASP A 476 32.90 28.20 -27.26
C ASP A 476 32.21 27.31 -28.31
N GLU A 477 32.87 27.03 -29.43
CA GLU A 477 32.33 26.08 -30.43
C GLU A 477 32.28 24.65 -29.88
N GLN A 478 33.33 24.21 -29.17
CA GLN A 478 33.36 22.91 -28.53
C GLN A 478 32.32 22.81 -27.40
N ARG A 479 32.12 23.89 -26.64
CA ARG A 479 31.07 23.98 -25.61
C ARG A 479 29.67 23.90 -26.19
N VAL A 480 29.41 24.54 -27.33
CA VAL A 480 28.13 24.39 -28.06
C VAL A 480 27.92 22.93 -28.46
N ILE A 481 28.94 22.26 -29.02
CA ILE A 481 28.84 20.84 -29.37
C ILE A 481 28.56 19.98 -28.14
N ALA A 482 29.25 20.24 -27.03
CA ALA A 482 29.05 19.54 -25.77
C ALA A 482 27.63 19.76 -25.21
N ALA A 483 27.12 21.00 -25.23
CA ALA A 483 25.77 21.32 -24.76
C ALA A 483 24.70 20.53 -25.54
N TYR A 484 24.82 20.45 -26.87
CA TYR A 484 23.90 19.66 -27.69
C TYR A 484 24.03 18.15 -27.42
N ARG A 485 25.25 17.62 -27.33
CA ARG A 485 25.46 16.18 -27.06
C ARG A 485 24.90 15.77 -25.70
N THR A 486 25.13 16.57 -24.66
CA THR A 486 24.65 16.26 -23.30
C THR A 486 23.13 16.42 -23.19
N THR A 487 22.55 17.45 -23.83
CA THR A 487 21.12 17.76 -23.70
C THR A 487 20.24 16.92 -24.63
N VAL A 488 20.58 16.85 -25.92
CA VAL A 488 19.74 16.20 -26.96
C VAL A 488 20.38 14.95 -27.57
N GLY A 489 21.55 14.53 -27.10
CA GLY A 489 22.16 13.25 -27.50
C GLY A 489 22.80 13.23 -28.89
N ARG A 490 22.92 14.38 -29.58
CA ARG A 490 23.51 14.51 -30.91
C ARG A 490 24.32 15.79 -31.06
N GLU A 491 25.08 15.89 -32.14
CA GLU A 491 25.73 17.15 -32.53
C GLU A 491 24.73 18.16 -33.13
N PRO A 492 24.99 19.47 -33.02
CA PRO A 492 24.20 20.49 -33.69
C PRO A 492 24.43 20.41 -35.21
N THR A 493 23.37 20.62 -35.98
CA THR A 493 23.50 20.89 -37.42
C THR A 493 24.26 22.20 -37.65
N LEU A 494 24.76 22.43 -38.88
CA LEU A 494 25.46 23.67 -39.22
C LEU A 494 24.63 24.93 -38.91
N ARG A 495 23.31 24.87 -39.15
CA ARG A 495 22.38 25.95 -38.84
C ARG A 495 22.19 26.13 -37.34
N GLU A 496 21.99 25.06 -36.59
CA GLU A 496 21.86 25.11 -35.13
C GLU A 496 23.13 25.66 -34.46
N ARG A 497 24.30 25.20 -34.90
CA ARG A 497 25.60 25.67 -34.39
C ARG A 497 25.74 27.17 -34.59
N SER A 498 25.47 27.67 -35.80
CA SER A 498 25.55 29.11 -36.08
C SER A 498 24.55 29.94 -35.26
N LEU A 499 23.34 29.43 -35.00
CA LEU A 499 22.36 30.10 -34.14
C LEU A 499 22.80 30.10 -32.68
N ALA A 500 23.29 28.97 -32.16
CA ALA A 500 23.77 28.84 -30.80
C ALA A 500 24.97 29.78 -30.53
N LEU A 501 25.94 29.82 -31.44
CA LEU A 501 27.06 30.76 -31.39
C LEU A 501 26.60 32.23 -31.37
N ARG A 502 25.54 32.57 -32.12
CA ARG A 502 24.94 33.91 -32.10
C ARG A 502 24.30 34.23 -30.76
N VAL A 503 23.64 33.26 -30.12
CA VAL A 503 23.00 33.44 -28.81
C VAL A 503 24.02 33.70 -27.70
N ILE A 504 25.15 33.00 -27.73
CA ILE A 504 26.23 33.15 -26.74
C ILE A 504 27.18 34.31 -27.05
N SER A 505 27.10 34.89 -28.25
CA SER A 505 28.01 35.96 -28.67
C SER A 505 27.96 37.13 -27.67
N PRO A 506 29.11 37.70 -27.28
CA PRO A 506 29.13 38.81 -26.34
C PRO A 506 28.33 40.00 -26.87
N SER A 507 27.67 40.74 -25.97
CA SER A 507 27.12 42.06 -26.30
C SER A 507 28.27 43.06 -26.54
N ALA A 508 28.02 44.16 -27.25
CA ALA A 508 29.05 45.13 -27.67
C ALA A 508 29.91 45.72 -26.52
N GLU A 509 29.49 45.56 -25.26
CA GLU A 509 30.16 46.04 -24.05
C GLU A 509 31.04 44.99 -23.34
N ASN A 510 31.01 43.71 -23.72
CA ASN A 510 31.77 42.63 -23.08
C ASN A 510 32.59 41.81 -24.08
N THR A 511 33.79 41.37 -23.70
CA THR A 511 34.69 40.53 -24.53
C THR A 511 34.47 39.02 -24.34
N THR A 512 33.80 38.60 -23.26
CA THR A 512 33.46 37.19 -22.99
C THR A 512 31.95 36.97 -22.96
N PRO A 513 31.44 35.83 -23.46
CA PRO A 513 30.04 35.43 -23.29
C PRO A 513 29.61 35.53 -21.83
N SER A 514 28.49 36.20 -21.56
CA SER A 514 27.91 36.22 -20.21
C SER A 514 27.47 34.81 -19.83
N PRO A 515 27.67 34.35 -18.58
CA PRO A 515 27.11 33.08 -18.09
C PRO A 515 25.61 32.95 -18.41
N ILE A 516 24.87 34.05 -18.30
CA ILE A 516 23.43 34.12 -18.63
C ILE A 516 23.11 33.69 -20.06
N ALA A 517 24.02 33.94 -21.02
CA ALA A 517 23.82 33.54 -22.41
C ALA A 517 23.86 32.01 -22.57
N TRP A 518 24.70 31.32 -21.79
CA TRP A 518 24.73 29.86 -21.72
C TRP A 518 23.50 29.30 -21.01
N GLU A 519 23.02 29.94 -19.94
CA GLU A 519 21.76 29.56 -19.28
C GLU A 519 20.59 29.59 -20.27
N ARG A 520 20.50 30.65 -21.09
CA ARG A 520 19.49 30.78 -22.14
C ARG A 520 19.61 29.71 -23.23
N LEU A 521 20.83 29.33 -23.60
CA LEU A 521 21.06 28.26 -24.56
C LEU A 521 20.52 26.92 -24.00
N PHE A 522 20.86 26.56 -22.77
CA PHE A 522 20.34 25.34 -22.13
C PHE A 522 18.82 25.36 -22.00
N GLN A 523 18.26 26.49 -21.57
CA GLN A 523 16.80 26.65 -21.48
C GLN A 523 16.11 26.46 -22.84
N ALA A 524 16.69 27.01 -23.92
CA ALA A 524 16.18 26.83 -25.28
C ALA A 524 16.31 25.36 -25.75
N LEU A 525 17.40 24.67 -25.37
CA LEU A 525 17.57 23.25 -25.66
C LEU A 525 16.55 22.39 -24.92
N PHE A 526 16.34 22.62 -23.62
CA PHE A 526 15.30 21.93 -22.84
C PHE A 526 13.88 22.20 -23.36
N ALA A 527 13.61 23.41 -23.83
CA ALA A 527 12.32 23.78 -24.44
C ALA A 527 12.14 23.26 -25.88
N SER A 528 13.19 22.69 -26.50
CA SER A 528 13.14 22.21 -27.87
C SER A 528 12.23 20.99 -28.06
N VAL A 529 11.83 20.75 -29.31
CA VAL A 529 11.12 19.50 -29.63
C VAL A 529 12.06 18.31 -29.44
N ASP A 530 13.31 18.41 -29.86
CA ASP A 530 14.25 17.28 -29.87
C ASP A 530 14.55 16.78 -28.46
N PHE A 531 14.57 17.66 -27.45
CA PHE A 531 14.71 17.24 -26.05
C PHE A 531 13.56 16.34 -25.57
N ARG A 532 12.38 16.45 -26.17
CA ARG A 532 11.19 15.68 -25.79
C ARG A 532 11.08 14.34 -26.51
N TYR A 533 11.92 14.07 -27.51
CA TYR A 533 11.80 12.87 -28.35
C TYR A 533 13.12 12.09 -28.44
N LEU A 534 13.00 10.77 -28.36
CA LEU A 534 14.02 9.82 -28.77
C LEU A 534 13.87 9.53 -30.26
N GLU A 535 14.96 9.76 -30.98
CA GLU A 535 15.14 9.45 -32.40
C GLU A 535 16.14 8.31 -32.59
#